data_AF-B7GJ03-F1
#
_entry.id   AF-B7GJ03-F1
#
_cell.length_a   1.000
_cell.length_b   1.000
_cell.length_c   1.000
_cell.angle_alpha   90.00
_cell.angle_beta   90.00
_cell.angle_gamma   90.00
#
_symmetry.space_group_name_H-M   'P 1'
#
loop_
_entity.id
_entity.type
_entity.pdbx_description
1 polymer ?
#
loop_
_entity_poly.entity_id
_entity_poly.type
_entity_poly.pdbx_seq_one_letter_code
_entity_poly.pdbx_strand_id
1 'polypeptide(L)'
;MKRLKITNDHGWTPRTLRKQERKIKDASLRVRVTAVRLVMEGHLSKDVAKMVNLCRQSVALYVSCFNEGGLDQFGSLTDGSKLLSCFRHTFP
;
A
#
# COMPACT_ATOMS: atom_id res chain seq x y z
N MET A 1 13.95 -7.38 13.33
CA MET A 1 13.00 -6.60 12.46
C MET A 1 12.54 -7.50 11.32
N LYS A 2 11.24 -7.81 11.22
CA LYS A 2 10.71 -8.73 10.19
C LYS A 2 10.64 -7.97 8.86
N ARG A 3 11.28 -8.47 7.80
CA ARG A 3 11.09 -7.96 6.43
C ARG A 3 9.66 -8.30 6.03
N LEU A 4 8.87 -7.30 5.66
CA LEU A 4 7.62 -7.55 4.94
C LEU A 4 8.00 -8.17 3.60
N LYS A 5 7.55 -9.39 3.36
CA LYS A 5 7.71 -10.08 2.08
C LYS A 5 6.34 -10.12 1.42
N ILE A 6 6.27 -9.62 0.20
CA ILE A 6 5.17 -9.94 -0.70
C ILE A 6 5.41 -11.39 -1.10
N THR A 7 4.58 -12.30 -0.61
CA THR A 7 4.64 -13.73 -0.90
C THR A 7 3.73 -14.12 -2.04
N ASN A 8 2.71 -13.30 -2.32
CA ASN A 8 1.81 -13.49 -3.43
C ASN A 8 1.71 -12.18 -4.21
N ASP A 9 2.32 -12.14 -5.39
CA ASP A 9 2.26 -10.99 -6.28
C ASP A 9 0.92 -10.87 -7.01
N HIS A 10 0.06 -11.91 -6.97
CA HIS A 10 -1.25 -11.93 -7.62
C HIS A 10 -1.21 -11.50 -9.11
N GLY A 11 -0.07 -11.71 -9.80
CA GLY A 11 0.15 -11.26 -11.18
C GLY A 11 0.44 -9.76 -11.34
N TRP A 12 0.61 -9.03 -10.24
CA TRP A 12 1.02 -7.63 -10.27
C TRP A 12 2.54 -7.54 -10.30
N THR A 13 3.06 -6.70 -11.18
CA THR A 13 4.46 -6.33 -11.24
C THR A 13 4.59 -4.84 -10.96
N PRO A 14 5.75 -4.34 -10.52
CA PRO A 14 5.97 -2.89 -10.37
C PRO A 14 5.64 -2.11 -11.66
N ARG A 15 5.76 -2.77 -12.82
CA ARG A 15 5.41 -2.23 -14.13
C ARG A 15 3.89 -2.09 -14.33
N THR A 16 3.08 -3.07 -13.89
CA THR A 16 1.62 -2.97 -13.95
C THR A 16 1.08 -2.03 -12.88
N LEU A 17 1.69 -2.01 -11.69
CA LEU A 17 1.37 -1.04 -10.62
C LEU A 17 1.57 0.40 -11.10
N ARG A 18 2.64 0.72 -11.83
CA ARG A 18 2.80 2.07 -12.43
C ARG A 18 1.70 2.42 -13.42
N LYS A 19 1.19 1.47 -14.20
CA LYS A 19 0.06 1.70 -15.12
C LYS A 19 -1.23 1.92 -14.33
N GLN A 20 -1.44 1.19 -13.24
CA GLN A 20 -2.55 1.39 -12.31
C GLN A 20 -2.47 2.77 -11.64
N GLU A 21 -1.32 3.17 -11.10
CA GLU A 21 -1.12 4.51 -10.48
C GLU A 21 -1.55 5.65 -11.41
N ARG A 22 -1.34 5.52 -12.72
CA ARG A 22 -1.78 6.51 -13.73
C ARG A 22 -3.28 6.52 -13.98
N LYS A 23 -3.95 5.37 -13.84
CA LYS A 23 -5.41 5.25 -13.98
C LYS A 23 -6.14 5.71 -12.71
N ILE A 24 -5.49 5.60 -11.57
CA ILE A 24 -6.04 5.95 -10.27
C ILE A 24 -6.10 7.48 -10.13
N LYS A 25 -7.33 7.98 -10.01
CA LYS A 25 -7.63 9.38 -9.67
C LYS A 25 -7.58 9.61 -8.15
N ASP A 26 -7.90 8.60 -7.35
CA ASP A 26 -7.86 8.66 -5.89
C ASP A 26 -6.44 8.77 -5.34
N ALA A 27 -6.17 9.88 -4.64
CA ALA A 27 -4.88 10.10 -3.99
C ALA A 27 -4.57 9.02 -2.94
N SER A 28 -5.58 8.60 -2.17
CA SER A 28 -5.44 7.57 -1.12
C SER A 28 -5.08 6.20 -1.70
N LEU A 29 -5.73 5.80 -2.79
CA LEU A 29 -5.46 4.55 -3.49
C LEU A 29 -4.08 4.60 -4.15
N ARG A 30 -3.69 5.75 -4.71
CA ARG A 30 -2.36 5.94 -5.29
C ARG A 30 -1.27 5.71 -4.25
N VAL A 31 -1.38 6.32 -3.06
CA VAL A 31 -0.41 6.15 -1.96
C VAL A 31 -0.27 4.68 -1.53
N ARG A 32 -1.37 3.93 -1.46
CA ARG A 32 -1.36 2.49 -1.14
C ARG A 32 -0.62 1.67 -2.20
N VAL A 33 -0.93 1.93 -3.47
CA VAL A 33 -0.28 1.27 -4.60
C VAL A 33 1.21 1.60 -4.64
N THR A 34 1.59 2.86 -4.40
CA THR A 34 2.99 3.26 -4.28
C THR A 34 3.68 2.54 -3.13
N ALA A 35 3.03 2.39 -1.97
CA ALA A 35 3.59 1.69 -0.82
C ALA A 35 3.89 0.22 -1.14
N VAL A 36 2.94 -0.50 -1.74
CA VAL A 36 3.15 -1.89 -2.17
C VAL A 36 4.23 -1.98 -3.24
N ARG A 37 4.22 -1.09 -4.24
CA ARG A 37 5.24 -1.05 -5.28
C ARG A 37 6.65 -0.96 -4.69
N LEU A 38 6.86 -0.07 -3.73
CA LEU A 38 8.17 0.10 -3.08
C LEU A 38 8.58 -1.14 -2.28
N VAL A 39 7.67 -1.74 -1.51
CA VAL A 39 7.96 -3.00 -0.78
C VAL A 39 8.31 -4.12 -1.76
N MET A 40 7.62 -4.17 -2.90
CA MET A 40 7.83 -5.15 -3.96
C MET A 40 9.17 -4.94 -4.70
N GLU A 41 9.61 -3.69 -4.85
CA GLU A 41 10.97 -3.33 -5.30
C GLU A 41 12.06 -3.70 -4.27
N GLY A 42 11.67 -4.16 -3.08
CA GLY A 42 12.58 -4.60 -2.02
C GLY A 42 12.89 -3.55 -0.97
N HIS A 43 12.20 -2.40 -0.99
CA HIS A 43 12.38 -1.37 0.04
C HIS A 43 11.89 -1.85 1.41
N LEU A 44 12.57 -1.37 2.44
CA LEU A 44 12.19 -1.63 3.83
C LEU A 44 10.91 -0.88 4.18
N SER A 45 10.02 -1.50 4.95
CA SER A 45 8.77 -0.87 5.42
C SER A 45 9.00 0.45 6.16
N LYS A 46 10.20 0.66 6.74
CA LYS A 46 10.59 1.94 7.37
C LYS A 46 10.76 3.06 6.35
N ASP A 47 11.41 2.73 5.23
CA ASP A 47 11.71 3.66 4.16
C ASP A 47 10.43 4.00 3.40
N VAL A 48 9.65 2.96 3.09
CA VAL A 48 8.32 3.11 2.50
C VAL A 48 7.44 3.99 3.40
N ALA A 49 7.33 3.67 4.69
CA ALA A 49 6.59 4.49 5.66
C ALA A 49 6.99 5.98 5.62
N LYS A 50 8.29 6.27 5.52
CA LYS A 50 8.78 7.65 5.36
C LYS A 50 8.40 8.27 4.02
N MET A 51 8.51 7.54 2.92
CA MET A 51 8.21 8.05 1.57
C MET A 51 6.73 8.33 1.36
N VAL A 52 5.85 7.47 1.85
CA VAL A 52 4.39 7.64 1.75
C VAL A 52 3.78 8.38 2.94
N ASN A 53 4.61 8.88 3.87
CA ASN A 53 4.19 9.57 5.09
C ASN A 53 3.13 8.80 5.89
N LEU A 54 3.37 7.51 6.11
CA LEU A 54 2.46 6.59 6.80
C LEU A 54 3.15 5.90 7.96
N CYS A 55 2.38 5.44 8.93
CA CYS A 55 2.91 4.61 10.01
C CYS A 55 3.37 3.24 9.48
N ARG A 56 4.42 2.71 10.11
CA ARG A 56 5.00 1.39 9.79
C ARG A 56 3.97 0.25 9.88
N GLN A 57 3.02 0.36 10.83
CA GLN A 57 1.92 -0.59 11.00
C GLN A 57 0.95 -0.56 9.81
N SER A 58 0.62 0.63 9.29
CA SER A 58 -0.25 0.77 8.11
C SER A 58 0.38 0.15 6.87
N VAL A 59 1.69 0.30 6.67
CA VAL A 59 2.41 -0.35 5.56
C VAL A 59 2.38 -1.88 5.71
N ALA A 60 2.52 -2.39 6.93
CA ALA A 60 2.39 -3.83 7.20
C ALA A 60 0.99 -4.35 6.87
N LEU A 61 -0.06 -3.62 7.25
CA LEU A 61 -1.45 -3.96 6.93
C LEU A 61 -1.70 -3.95 5.42
N TYR A 62 -1.18 -2.98 4.69
CA TYR A 62 -1.33 -2.93 3.24
C TYR A 62 -0.64 -4.11 2.55
N VAL A 63 0.54 -4.51 3.02
CA VAL A 63 1.23 -5.69 2.48
C VAL A 63 0.47 -6.98 2.81
N SER A 64 -0.10 -7.11 4.01
CA SER A 64 -0.94 -8.27 4.35
C SER A 64 -2.20 -8.33 3.49
N CYS A 65 -2.97 -7.24 3.39
CA CYS A 65 -4.12 -7.15 2.49
C CYS A 65 -3.74 -7.48 1.04
N PHE A 66 -2.61 -6.97 0.58
CA PHE A 66 -2.15 -7.27 -0.77
C PHE A 66 -1.82 -8.76 -0.95
N ASN A 67 -1.24 -9.40 0.05
CA ASN A 67 -0.99 -10.85 0.01
C ASN A 67 -2.29 -11.67 0.05
N GLU A 68 -3.35 -11.19 0.70
CA GLU A 68 -4.64 -11.89 0.79
C GLU A 68 -5.48 -11.74 -0.49
N GLY A 69 -5.62 -10.52 -1.03
CA GLY A 69 -6.55 -10.24 -2.14
C GLY A 69 -6.03 -9.24 -3.19
N GLY A 70 -4.74 -8.90 -3.17
CA GLY A 70 -4.12 -8.03 -4.16
C GLY A 70 -4.67 -6.60 -4.20
N LEU A 71 -4.72 -6.00 -5.39
CA LEU A 71 -5.24 -4.65 -5.58
C LEU A 71 -6.77 -4.54 -5.41
N ASP A 72 -7.50 -5.63 -5.60
CA ASP A 72 -8.96 -5.67 -5.45
C ASP A 72 -9.37 -5.27 -4.02
N GLN A 73 -8.60 -5.76 -3.04
CA GLN A 73 -8.80 -5.45 -1.64
C GLN A 73 -8.53 -3.97 -1.31
N PHE A 74 -7.65 -3.28 -2.06
CA PHE A 74 -7.49 -1.83 -1.93
C PHE A 74 -8.66 -1.05 -2.51
N GLY A 75 -9.21 -1.51 -3.64
CA GLY A 75 -10.39 -0.93 -4.28
C GLY A 75 -11.60 -0.99 -3.36
N SER A 76 -11.79 -2.11 -2.66
CA SER A 76 -12.89 -2.27 -1.68
C SER A 76 -12.66 -1.52 -0.36
N LEU A 77 -11.42 -1.08 -0.07
CA LEU A 77 -11.05 -0.27 1.10
C LEU A 77 -11.17 1.25 0.85
N THR A 78 -11.82 1.64 -0.25
CA THR A 78 -12.23 3.03 -0.55
C THR A 78 -13.49 3.43 0.18
N ASP A 79 -14.21 2.47 0.80
CA ASP A 79 -15.22 2.78 1.81
C ASP A 79 -14.53 3.53 2.96
N GLY A 80 -14.79 4.84 3.04
CA GLY A 80 -14.01 5.83 3.79
C GLY A 80 -13.87 5.56 5.29
N SER A 81 -14.57 4.56 5.82
CA SER A 81 -14.58 4.16 7.22
C SER A 81 -13.27 3.52 7.71
N LYS A 82 -12.58 2.70 6.90
CA LYS A 82 -11.29 2.06 7.28
C LYS A 82 -10.05 2.89 6.93
N LEU A 83 -10.16 3.81 5.99
CA LEU A 83 -9.07 4.72 5.61
C LEU A 83 -8.88 5.82 6.66
N LEU A 84 -9.98 6.31 7.24
CA LEU A 84 -9.96 7.35 8.26
C LEU A 84 -9.29 6.88 9.57
N SER A 85 -9.40 5.60 9.94
CA SER A 85 -8.68 5.05 11.10
C SER A 85 -7.16 5.00 10.90
N CYS A 86 -6.69 4.90 9.64
CA CYS A 86 -5.26 4.91 9.33
C CYS A 86 -4.70 6.32 9.05
N PHE A 87 -5.55 7.27 8.62
CA PHE A 87 -5.15 8.65 8.28
C PHE A 87 -5.30 9.62 9.46
N ARG A 88 -6.25 9.39 10.38
CA ARG A 88 -6.53 10.31 11.52
C ARG A 88 -5.50 10.27 12.66
N HIS A 89 -4.34 9.66 12.43
CA HIS A 89 -3.20 9.69 13.35
C HIS A 89 -1.95 10.31 12.70
N THR A 90 -2.06 10.92 11.53
CA THR A 90 -0.90 11.46 10.80
C THR A 90 -1.21 12.81 10.17
N PHE A 91 -1.78 13.72 10.94
CA PHE A 91 -1.48 15.16 10.86
C PHE A 91 -1.74 15.72 12.28
N PRO A 92 -0.81 16.51 12.86
CA PRO A 92 -1.06 17.20 14.13
C PRO A 92 -2.23 18.18 14.02
#